data_AF-A0A4Q5YUF5-F1
#
_entry.id   AF-A0A4Q5YUF5-F1
#
_cell.length_a   1.000
_cell.length_b   1.000
_cell.length_c   1.000
_cell.angle_alpha   90.00
_cell.angle_beta   90.00
_cell.angle_gamma   90.00
#
_symmetry.space_group_name_H-M   'P 1'
#
loop_
_entity.id
_entity.type
_entity.pdbx_description
1 polymer ?
#
loop_
_entity_poly.entity_id
_entity_poly.type
_entity_poly.pdbx_seq_one_letter_code
_entity_poly.pdbx_strand_id
1 'polypeptide(L)'
;MNETHEKLQDLFNRIPRRHTADNVKEIYSILDEYEDVLKEMEADERYGAKVAPLFNPLDSIRTTVKNSNSPKASKKGKDDLFDEASSALKDEIEAAMKL
;
A
#
# COMPACT_ATOMS: atom_id res chain seq x y z
N MET A 1 20.23 0.35 -12.44
CA MET A 1 19.51 0.35 -11.16
C MET A 1 18.21 -0.40 -11.38
N ASN A 2 17.73 -1.16 -10.40
CA ASN A 2 16.62 -2.09 -10.59
C ASN A 2 15.31 -1.28 -10.74
N GLU A 3 14.70 -1.28 -11.93
CA GLU A 3 13.52 -0.47 -12.27
C GLU A 3 12.37 -0.69 -11.25
N THR A 4 12.19 -1.92 -10.79
CA THR A 4 11.28 -2.30 -9.72
C THR A 4 11.54 -1.56 -8.40
N HIS A 5 12.81 -1.43 -8.00
CA HIS A 5 13.16 -0.76 -6.75
C HIS A 5 12.88 0.75 -6.83
N GLU A 6 13.10 1.37 -8.00
CA GLU A 6 12.73 2.76 -8.25
C GLU A 6 11.21 2.97 -8.20
N LYS A 7 10.42 2.07 -8.82
CA LYS A 7 8.94 2.07 -8.72
C LYS A 7 8.47 1.97 -7.27
N LEU A 8 8.99 1.00 -6.51
CA LEU A 8 8.66 0.83 -5.09
C LEU A 8 9.01 2.08 -4.27
N GLN A 9 10.16 2.71 -4.55
CA GLN A 9 10.61 3.91 -3.83
C GLN A 9 9.72 5.12 -4.12
N ASP A 10 9.26 5.27 -5.36
CA ASP A 10 8.28 6.30 -5.73
C ASP A 10 6.96 6.11 -4.98
N LEU A 11 6.42 4.87 -4.99
CA LEU A 11 5.20 4.54 -4.27
C LEU A 11 5.33 4.83 -2.77
N PHE A 12 6.44 4.41 -2.15
CA PHE A 12 6.71 4.68 -0.73
C PHE A 12 6.67 6.17 -0.39
N ASN A 13 7.27 7.00 -1.25
CA ASN A 13 7.34 8.44 -1.05
C ASN A 13 5.99 9.14 -1.27
N ARG A 14 5.12 8.57 -2.11
CA ARG A 14 3.78 9.10 -2.40
C ARG A 14 2.76 8.84 -1.30
N ILE A 15 2.99 7.88 -0.39
CA ILE A 15 2.01 7.50 0.64
C ILE A 15 1.66 8.70 1.55
N PRO A 16 0.41 9.20 1.49
CA PRO A 16 -0.05 10.31 2.33
C PRO A 16 -0.20 9.87 3.80
N ARG A 17 -0.19 10.84 4.73
CA ARG A 17 -0.36 10.59 6.18
C ARG A 17 -1.62 11.23 6.80
N ARG A 18 -2.47 11.86 5.99
CA ARG A 18 -3.66 12.58 6.50
C ARG A 18 -4.91 12.10 5.79
N HIS A 19 -6.00 11.90 6.51
CA HIS A 19 -7.25 11.48 5.91
C HIS A 19 -7.92 12.68 5.19
N THR A 20 -7.82 12.70 3.87
CA THR A 20 -8.58 13.60 2.97
C THR A 20 -9.20 12.79 1.84
N ALA A 21 -10.23 13.31 1.18
CA ALA A 21 -10.86 12.62 0.05
C ALA A 21 -9.87 12.34 -1.09
N ASP A 22 -8.94 13.26 -1.33
CA ASP A 22 -7.91 13.10 -2.36
C ASP A 22 -6.86 12.07 -1.93
N ASN A 23 -6.43 12.08 -0.67
CA ASN A 23 -5.47 11.11 -0.14
C ASN A 23 -6.06 9.69 -0.08
N VAL A 24 -7.36 9.54 0.17
CA VAL A 24 -8.04 8.24 0.08
C VAL A 24 -7.99 7.70 -1.34
N LYS A 25 -8.21 8.53 -2.36
CA LYS A 25 -8.05 8.12 -3.76
C LYS A 25 -6.61 7.78 -4.10
N GLU A 26 -5.67 8.59 -3.64
CA GLU A 26 -4.24 8.36 -3.85
C GLU A 26 -3.79 7.01 -3.26
N ILE A 27 -4.23 6.66 -2.06
CA ILE A 27 -3.91 5.35 -1.46
C ILE A 27 -4.45 4.20 -2.32
N TYR A 28 -5.66 4.31 -2.88
CA TYR A 28 -6.16 3.28 -3.79
C TYR A 28 -5.32 3.18 -5.07
N SER A 29 -4.88 4.32 -5.63
CA SER A 29 -3.95 4.34 -6.77
C SER A 29 -2.64 3.64 -6.41
N ILE A 30 -2.05 3.97 -5.26
CA ILE A 30 -0.79 3.37 -4.79
C ILE A 30 -0.96 1.86 -4.57
N LEU A 31 -2.10 1.42 -4.01
CA LEU A 31 -2.39 -0.01 -3.82
C LEU A 31 -2.49 -0.75 -5.14
N ASP A 32 -3.16 -0.18 -6.14
CA ASP A 32 -3.29 -0.77 -7.47
C ASP A 32 -1.93 -0.82 -8.17
N GLU A 33 -1.17 0.28 -8.15
CA GLU A 33 0.19 0.35 -8.70
C GLU A 33 1.16 -0.61 -7.99
N TYR A 34 1.06 -0.75 -6.67
CA TYR A 34 1.88 -1.67 -5.89
C TYR A 34 1.54 -3.12 -6.22
N GLU A 35 0.26 -3.46 -6.35
CA GLU A 35 -0.18 -4.80 -6.75
C GLU A 35 0.37 -5.17 -8.15
N ASP A 36 0.40 -4.22 -9.09
CA ASP A 36 0.99 -4.43 -10.41
C ASP A 36 2.51 -4.65 -10.34
N VAL A 37 3.22 -3.90 -9.49
CA VAL A 37 4.65 -4.14 -9.23
C VAL A 37 4.89 -5.52 -8.61
N LEU A 38 4.05 -5.96 -7.67
CA LEU A 38 4.16 -7.31 -7.11
C LEU A 38 3.93 -8.38 -8.18
N LYS A 39 2.99 -8.19 -9.11
CA LYS A 39 2.79 -9.12 -10.24
C LYS A 39 4.02 -9.18 -11.15
N GLU A 40 4.63 -8.03 -11.44
CA GLU A 40 5.89 -7.96 -12.19
C GLU A 40 7.02 -8.73 -11.47
N MET A 41 7.13 -8.57 -10.15
CA MET A 41 8.12 -9.28 -9.33
C MET A 41 7.82 -10.78 -9.25
N GLU A 42 6.56 -11.19 -9.12
CA GLU A 42 6.18 -12.60 -9.05
C GLU A 42 6.55 -13.35 -10.34
N ALA A 43 6.48 -12.69 -11.49
CA ALA A 43 6.85 -13.24 -12.78
C ALA A 43 8.37 -13.51 -12.94
N ASP A 44 9.22 -12.94 -12.07
CA ASP A 44 10.64 -13.21 -12.03
C ASP A 44 10.94 -14.38 -11.07
N GLU A 45 11.58 -15.43 -11.58
CA GLU A 45 11.97 -16.64 -10.83
C GLU A 45 12.78 -16.34 -9.57
N ARG A 46 13.47 -15.18 -9.50
CA ARG A 46 14.26 -14.75 -8.35
C ARG A 46 13.40 -14.33 -7.15
N TYR A 47 12.19 -13.85 -7.40
CA TYR A 47 11.33 -13.22 -6.40
C TYR A 47 10.02 -13.99 -6.17
N GLY A 48 9.54 -14.78 -7.14
CA GLY A 48 8.23 -15.45 -7.13
C GLY A 48 7.74 -15.96 -5.77
N ALA A 49 8.47 -16.90 -5.15
CA ALA A 49 8.05 -17.48 -3.87
C ALA A 49 8.07 -16.50 -2.68
N LYS A 50 8.88 -15.43 -2.75
CA LYS A 50 8.99 -14.41 -1.71
C LYS A 50 7.94 -13.31 -1.83
N VAL A 51 7.38 -13.13 -3.03
CA VAL A 51 6.40 -12.08 -3.34
C VAL A 51 4.97 -12.53 -2.99
N ALA A 52 4.65 -13.82 -3.15
CA ALA A 52 3.31 -14.34 -2.86
C ALA A 52 2.73 -13.93 -1.48
N PRO A 53 3.49 -13.91 -0.36
CA PRO A 53 2.99 -13.44 0.92
C PRO A 53 2.61 -11.96 0.98
N LEU A 54 3.22 -11.10 0.13
CA LEU A 54 3.02 -9.64 0.12
C LEU A 54 1.65 -9.23 -0.45
N PHE A 55 0.95 -10.13 -1.14
CA PHE A 55 -0.42 -9.87 -1.60
C PHE A 55 -1.46 -9.99 -0.47
N ASN A 56 -1.22 -10.85 0.52
CA ASN A 56 -2.17 -11.11 1.62
C ASN A 56 -2.61 -9.84 2.39
N PRO A 57 -1.71 -8.92 2.77
CA PRO A 57 -2.08 -7.73 3.53
C PRO A 57 -2.85 -6.69 2.71
N LEU A 58 -2.81 -6.72 1.36
CA LEU A 58 -3.45 -5.70 0.51
C LEU A 58 -4.96 -5.59 0.77
N ASP A 59 -5.65 -6.72 0.92
CA ASP A 59 -7.09 -6.73 1.18
C ASP A 59 -7.44 -6.13 2.54
N SER A 60 -6.62 -6.40 3.54
CA SER A 60 -6.76 -5.82 4.88
C SER A 60 -6.56 -4.30 4.81
N ILE A 61 -5.51 -3.84 4.14
CA ILE A 61 -5.21 -2.41 3.95
C ILE A 61 -6.37 -1.72 3.22
N ARG A 62 -6.85 -2.28 2.09
CA ARG A 62 -8.01 -1.77 1.35
C ARG A 62 -9.25 -1.66 2.25
N THR A 63 -9.47 -2.65 3.12
CA THR A 63 -10.58 -2.65 4.08
C THR A 63 -10.42 -1.54 5.12
N THR A 64 -9.22 -1.34 5.66
CA THR A 64 -8.93 -0.27 6.63
C THR A 64 -9.10 1.12 6.00
N VAL A 65 -8.64 1.33 4.77
CA VAL A 65 -8.87 2.57 4.00
C VAL A 65 -10.37 2.80 3.79
N LYS A 66 -11.13 1.76 3.41
CA LYS A 66 -12.58 1.85 3.26
C LYS A 66 -13.26 2.24 4.58
N ASN A 67 -12.85 1.65 5.68
CA ASN A 67 -13.37 1.96 7.02
C ASN A 67 -13.03 3.39 7.44
N SER A 68 -11.85 3.90 7.07
CA SER A 68 -11.46 5.29 7.32
C SER A 68 -12.44 6.27 6.68
N ASN A 69 -13.03 5.94 5.53
CA ASN A 69 -14.01 6.81 4.87
C ASN A 69 -15.47 6.59 5.33
N SER A 70 -15.71 5.68 6.28
CA SER A 70 -17.07 5.35 6.74
C SER A 70 -17.81 6.56 7.33
N PRO A 71 -19.09 6.79 6.97
CA PRO A 71 -19.88 7.86 7.59
C PRO A 71 -20.16 7.62 9.08
N LYS A 72 -19.91 6.39 9.58
CA LYS A 72 -20.06 6.02 10.99
C LYS A 72 -18.83 6.34 11.84
N ALA A 73 -17.69 6.62 11.22
CA ALA A 73 -16.45 6.94 11.92
C ALA A 73 -16.39 8.44 12.27
N SER A 74 -15.96 8.75 13.51
CA SER A 74 -15.66 10.12 13.91
C SER A 74 -14.45 10.65 13.13
N LYS A 75 -14.29 11.97 13.02
CA LYS A 75 -13.13 12.58 12.32
C LYS A 75 -11.80 11.97 12.77
N LYS A 76 -11.60 11.88 14.09
CA LYS A 76 -10.41 11.24 14.66
C LYS A 76 -10.30 9.76 14.26
N GLY A 77 -11.39 9.00 14.32
CA GLY A 77 -11.38 7.60 13.88
C GLY A 77 -11.05 7.42 12.41
N LYS A 78 -11.46 8.36 11.54
CA LYS A 78 -11.05 8.38 10.13
C LYS A 78 -9.55 8.61 9.99
N ASP A 79 -9.02 9.61 10.70
CA ASP A 79 -7.59 9.92 10.71
C ASP A 79 -6.76 8.73 11.23
N ASP A 80 -7.17 8.12 12.35
CA ASP A 80 -6.48 6.98 12.98
C ASP A 80 -6.45 5.76 12.03
N LEU A 81 -7.60 5.38 11.44
CA LEU A 81 -7.69 4.27 10.49
C LEU A 81 -6.90 4.53 9.20
N PHE A 82 -6.86 5.79 8.76
CA PHE A 82 -6.10 6.16 7.57
C PHE A 82 -4.60 6.07 7.80
N ASP A 83 -4.12 6.56 8.95
CA ASP A 83 -2.73 6.49 9.34
C ASP A 83 -2.27 5.04 9.54
N GLU A 84 -3.14 4.20 10.11
CA GLU A 84 -2.91 2.75 10.21
C GLU A 84 -2.74 2.10 8.82
N ALA A 85 -3.68 2.34 7.90
CA ALA A 85 -3.58 1.82 6.53
C ALA A 85 -2.32 2.32 5.81
N SER A 86 -1.98 3.59 5.98
CA SER A 86 -0.82 4.22 5.35
C SER A 86 0.49 3.65 5.90
N SER A 87 0.54 3.39 7.20
CA SER A 87 1.70 2.78 7.86
C SER A 87 1.87 1.32 7.44
N ALA A 88 0.79 0.53 7.44
CA ALA A 88 0.81 -0.85 6.96
C ALA A 88 1.28 -0.94 5.50
N LEU A 89 0.78 -0.06 4.62
CA LEU A 89 1.23 -0.03 3.22
C LEU A 89 2.72 0.31 3.08
N LYS A 90 3.25 1.20 3.93
CA LYS A 90 4.69 1.50 3.95
C LYS A 90 5.52 0.30 4.34
N ASP A 91 5.09 -0.42 5.39
CA ASP A 91 5.81 -1.59 5.89
C ASP A 91 5.86 -2.68 4.81
N GLU A 92 4.77 -2.89 4.07
CA GLU A 92 4.72 -3.85 2.96
C GLU A 92 5.62 -3.45 1.79
N ILE A 93 5.57 -2.19 1.36
CA ILE A 93 6.45 -1.70 0.28
C ILE A 93 7.93 -1.80 0.70
N GLU A 94 8.25 -1.50 1.96
CA GLU A 94 9.61 -1.65 2.48
C GLU A 94 10.04 -3.12 2.55
N ALA A 95 9.12 -4.04 2.85
CA ALA A 95 9.38 -5.48 2.78
C ALA A 95 9.69 -5.92 1.34
N ALA A 96 8.93 -5.44 0.35
CA ALA A 96 9.19 -5.70 -1.07
C ALA A 96 10.56 -5.19 -1.53
N MET A 97 10.98 -4.01 -1.06
CA MET A 97 12.29 -3.43 -1.39
C MET A 97 13.48 -4.24 -0.86
N LYS A 98 13.27 -5.05 0.19
CA LYS A 98 14.31 -5.85 0.85
C LYS A 98 14.48 -7.26 0.25
N LEU A 99 13.67 -7.62 -0.75
CA LEU A 99 13.70 -8.93 -1.41
C LEU A 99 14.89 -9.12 -2.35
#